data_AF-A0A0M3K8A4-F1
#
_entry.id   AF-A0A0M3K8A4-F1
#
_cell.length_a   1.000
_cell.length_b   1.000
_cell.length_c   1.000
_cell.angle_alpha   90.00
_cell.angle_beta   90.00
_cell.angle_gamma   90.00
#
_symmetry.space_group_name_H-M   'P 1'
#
loop_
_entity.id
_entity.type
_entity.pdbx_description
1 polymer ?
#
loop_
_entity_poly.entity_id
_entity_poly.type
_entity_poly.pdbx_seq_one_letter_code
_entity_poly.pdbx_strand_id
1 'polypeptide(L)'
;LLRFERTYSFVFRNFDKICDTLERGAYCSRTCDLPDQRSFYHYTTFYRLHCVDFEEELEEHLECFTEAAPEIDRNCRTRCVPKFDKGHGKEVELKSKCKGMQCSTVCYYQEFSNACPGTHDVLLRLNMRQINDVVSSAKPELIQAMHPDCLQLYDMEYMRAKLVGDSEE
;
A
#
# COMPACT_ATOMS: atom_id res chain seq x y z
N LEU A 1 -14.65 -12.36 4.97
CA LEU A 1 -13.66 -11.45 4.35
C LEU A 1 -13.78 -10.08 5.01
N LEU A 2 -12.78 -9.71 5.82
CA LEU A 2 -12.76 -8.45 6.57
C LEU A 2 -12.85 -7.27 5.61
N ARG A 3 -13.95 -6.51 5.66
CA ARG A 3 -14.11 -5.23 4.95
C ARG A 3 -13.56 -4.13 5.84
N PHE A 4 -12.23 -4.06 5.95
CA PHE A 4 -11.61 -2.89 6.55
C PHE A 4 -11.61 -1.74 5.56
N GLU A 5 -11.85 -0.53 6.05
CA GLU A 5 -11.63 0.67 5.27
C GLU A 5 -10.12 0.82 5.02
N ARG A 6 -9.75 1.10 3.76
CA ARG A 6 -8.36 1.28 3.32
C ARG A 6 -8.01 2.77 3.24
N THR A 7 -8.26 3.51 4.32
CA THR A 7 -7.75 4.86 4.59
C THR A 7 -6.59 4.74 5.57
N TYR A 8 -5.56 5.57 5.43
CA TYR A 8 -4.54 5.64 6.48
C TYR A 8 -5.12 6.24 7.77
N SER A 9 -6.08 7.16 7.67
CA SER A 9 -6.82 7.70 8.82
C SER A 9 -7.52 6.60 9.61
N PHE A 10 -8.18 5.65 8.94
CA PHE A 10 -8.80 4.52 9.62
C PHE A 10 -7.75 3.59 10.22
N VAL A 11 -6.68 3.27 9.49
CA VAL A 11 -5.60 2.39 9.95
C VAL A 11 -5.01 2.91 11.25
N PHE A 12 -4.50 4.15 11.25
CA PHE A 12 -3.75 4.66 12.40
C PHE A 12 -4.66 4.95 13.61
N ARG A 13 -5.90 5.40 13.40
CA ARG A 13 -6.88 5.55 14.49
C ARG A 13 -7.32 4.24 15.14
N ASN A 14 -7.17 3.12 14.44
CA ASN A 14 -7.61 1.82 14.90
C ASN A 14 -6.44 0.83 14.95
N PHE A 15 -5.21 1.33 15.06
CA PHE A 15 -3.99 0.55 14.83
C PHE A 15 -3.96 -0.72 15.69
N ASP A 16 -4.00 -0.58 17.01
CA ASP A 16 -4.00 -1.71 17.96
C ASP A 16 -5.09 -2.73 17.65
N LYS A 17 -6.32 -2.26 17.41
CA LYS A 17 -7.47 -3.13 17.12
C LYS A 17 -7.31 -3.89 15.80
N ILE A 18 -6.73 -3.25 14.79
CA ILE A 18 -6.41 -3.88 13.51
C ILE A 18 -5.32 -4.92 13.72
N CYS A 19 -4.23 -4.56 14.40
CA CYS A 19 -3.10 -5.44 14.66
C CYS A 19 -3.52 -6.68 15.46
N ASP A 20 -4.25 -6.50 16.55
CA ASP A 20 -4.92 -7.55 17.33
C ASP A 20 -5.75 -8.51 16.47
N THR A 21 -6.53 -7.95 15.54
CA THR A 21 -7.43 -8.74 14.69
C THR A 21 -6.64 -9.53 13.66
N LEU A 22 -5.57 -8.97 13.12
CA LEU A 22 -4.67 -9.64 12.19
C LEU A 22 -3.87 -10.74 12.88
N GLU A 23 -3.38 -10.51 14.09
CA GLU A 23 -2.66 -11.51 14.86
C GLU A 23 -3.54 -12.74 15.15
N ARG A 24 -4.76 -12.50 15.66
CA ARG A 24 -5.76 -13.58 15.85
C ARG A 24 -6.08 -14.28 14.53
N GLY A 25 -6.26 -13.52 13.46
CA GLY A 25 -6.53 -14.07 12.13
C GLY A 25 -5.38 -14.92 11.58
N ALA A 26 -4.14 -14.49 11.81
CA ALA A 26 -2.93 -15.19 11.40
C ALA A 26 -2.71 -16.48 12.20
N TYR A 27 -3.05 -16.48 13.49
CA TYR A 27 -3.06 -17.69 14.30
C TYR A 27 -4.07 -18.71 13.76
N CYS A 28 -5.30 -18.26 13.47
CA CYS A 28 -6.35 -19.11 12.92
C CYS A 28 -5.99 -19.65 11.52
N SER A 29 -5.39 -18.81 10.66
CA SER A 29 -5.08 -19.18 9.28
C SER A 29 -4.07 -20.33 9.19
N ARG A 30 -3.16 -20.48 10.17
CA ARG A 30 -2.21 -21.60 10.24
C ARG A 30 -2.89 -22.99 10.25
N THR A 31 -4.16 -23.05 10.62
CA THR A 31 -4.96 -24.29 10.64
C THR A 31 -5.86 -24.46 9.41
N CYS A 32 -5.94 -23.45 8.54
CA CYS A 32 -6.71 -23.48 7.30
C CYS A 32 -5.94 -24.16 6.16
N ASP A 33 -6.59 -24.42 5.03
CA ASP A 33 -5.91 -24.94 3.85
C ASP A 33 -5.03 -23.89 3.14
N LEU A 34 -4.16 -24.34 2.23
CA LEU A 34 -3.22 -23.46 1.52
C LEU A 34 -3.93 -22.34 0.72
N PRO A 35 -5.03 -22.59 -0.01
CA PRO A 35 -5.82 -21.54 -0.64
C PRO A 35 -6.33 -20.46 0.33
N ASP A 36 -6.87 -20.84 1.48
CA ASP A 36 -7.42 -19.91 2.46
C ASP A 36 -6.31 -19.12 3.18
N GLN A 37 -5.18 -19.77 3.49
CA GLN A 37 -3.98 -19.11 3.99
C GLN A 37 -3.50 -18.02 3.03
N ARG A 38 -3.34 -18.35 1.75
CA ARG A 38 -2.93 -17.37 0.72
C ARG A 38 -3.91 -16.23 0.60
N SER A 39 -5.21 -16.54 0.59
CA SER A 39 -6.26 -15.53 0.55
C SER A 39 -6.13 -14.58 1.73
N PHE A 40 -6.00 -15.10 2.96
CA PHE A 40 -5.80 -14.29 4.16
C PHE A 40 -4.61 -13.34 4.00
N TYR A 41 -3.42 -13.86 3.72
CA TYR A 41 -2.21 -13.04 3.62
C TYR A 41 -2.29 -11.99 2.52
N HIS A 42 -2.90 -12.31 1.37
CA HIS A 42 -3.10 -11.37 0.27
C HIS A 42 -4.08 -10.24 0.66
N TYR A 43 -5.22 -10.57 1.29
CA TYR A 43 -6.21 -9.57 1.68
C TYR A 43 -5.74 -8.68 2.84
N THR A 44 -4.85 -9.19 3.69
CA THR A 44 -4.31 -8.46 4.83
C THR A 44 -2.98 -7.78 4.56
N THR A 45 -2.34 -7.97 3.40
CA THR A 45 -0.96 -7.47 3.14
C THR A 45 -0.79 -6.00 3.53
N PHE A 46 -1.73 -5.15 3.13
CA PHE A 46 -1.72 -3.73 3.46
C PHE A 46 -1.64 -3.47 4.97
N TYR A 47 -2.42 -4.19 5.78
CA TYR A 47 -2.43 -3.99 7.23
C TYR A 47 -1.33 -4.78 7.95
N ARG A 48 -0.95 -5.95 7.42
CA ARG A 48 0.08 -6.84 8.00
C ARG A 48 1.43 -6.15 8.07
N LEU A 49 1.82 -5.43 7.04
CA LEU A 49 3.12 -4.75 7.04
C LEU A 49 3.21 -3.76 8.19
N HIS A 50 2.15 -2.97 8.39
CA HIS A 50 2.10 -1.99 9.48
C HIS A 50 2.06 -2.66 10.87
N CYS A 51 1.35 -3.77 11.00
CA CYS A 51 1.06 -4.40 12.30
C CYS A 51 1.97 -5.56 12.70
N VAL A 52 2.84 -6.05 11.82
CA VAL A 52 3.66 -7.25 12.08
C VAL A 52 5.11 -7.00 11.72
N ASP A 53 5.34 -6.40 10.55
CA ASP A 53 6.70 -6.29 10.02
C ASP A 53 7.36 -4.96 10.42
N PHE A 54 6.57 -3.91 10.70
CA PHE A 54 7.04 -2.55 10.98
C PHE A 54 6.40 -1.94 12.25
N GLU A 55 5.73 -2.74 13.08
CA GLU A 55 4.97 -2.24 14.24
C GLU A 55 5.83 -1.37 15.17
N GLU A 56 6.95 -1.92 15.68
CA GLU A 56 7.86 -1.21 16.60
C GLU A 56 8.39 0.10 15.99
N GLU A 57 8.72 0.09 14.70
CA GLU A 57 9.26 1.26 14.01
C GLU A 57 8.21 2.33 13.73
N LEU A 58 6.94 1.93 13.57
CA LEU A 58 5.83 2.85 13.36
C LEU A 58 5.26 3.36 14.69
N GLU A 59 5.38 2.59 15.78
CA GLU A 59 4.85 2.90 17.10
C GLU A 59 5.31 4.29 17.58
N GLU A 60 6.60 4.59 17.43
CA GLU A 60 7.21 5.88 17.78
C GLU A 60 6.61 7.07 17.00
N HIS A 61 5.90 6.81 15.91
CA HIS A 61 5.35 7.80 15.01
C HIS A 61 3.81 7.78 14.93
N LEU A 62 3.14 6.84 15.63
CA LEU A 62 1.69 6.64 15.52
C LEU A 62 0.87 7.88 15.89
N GLU A 63 1.30 8.66 16.88
CA GLU A 63 0.63 9.90 17.25
C GLU A 63 0.61 10.89 16.08
N CYS A 64 1.77 11.14 15.47
CA CYS A 64 1.90 12.02 14.31
C CYS A 64 1.10 11.49 13.10
N PHE A 65 1.22 10.20 12.80
CA PHE A 65 0.48 9.60 11.70
C PHE A 65 -1.03 9.72 11.90
N THR A 66 -1.52 9.51 13.12
CA THR A 66 -2.94 9.63 13.46
C THR A 66 -3.46 11.06 13.27
N GLU A 67 -2.65 12.06 13.65
CA GLU A 67 -2.98 13.47 13.49
C GLU A 67 -2.96 13.91 12.03
N ALA A 68 -1.93 13.54 11.27
CA ALA A 68 -1.74 13.97 9.88
C ALA A 68 -2.65 13.23 8.88
N ALA A 69 -2.98 11.97 9.14
CA ALA A 69 -3.66 11.10 8.18
C ALA A 69 -5.00 11.62 7.61
N PRO A 70 -5.90 12.29 8.37
CA PRO A 70 -7.15 12.79 7.82
C PRO A 70 -6.95 13.82 6.70
N GLU A 71 -5.98 14.72 6.85
CA GLU A 71 -5.65 15.71 5.83
C GLU A 71 -4.95 15.06 4.64
N ILE A 72 -3.99 14.17 4.92
CA ILE A 72 -3.25 13.45 3.88
C ILE A 72 -4.19 12.57 3.04
N ASP A 73 -5.11 11.82 3.67
CA ASP A 73 -6.12 11.02 2.97
C ASP A 73 -6.96 11.90 2.04
N ARG A 74 -7.40 13.07 2.52
CA ARG A 74 -8.17 14.04 1.70
C ARG A 74 -7.35 14.52 0.50
N ASN A 75 -6.11 14.95 0.74
CA ASN A 75 -5.24 15.51 -0.29
C ASN A 75 -4.88 14.47 -1.35
N CYS A 76 -4.40 13.29 -0.95
CA CYS A 76 -3.96 12.25 -1.86
C CYS A 76 -5.12 11.63 -2.64
N ARG A 77 -6.28 11.41 -2.01
CA ARG A 77 -7.47 10.89 -2.72
C ARG A 77 -7.97 11.87 -3.77
N THR A 78 -7.91 13.18 -3.49
CA THR A 78 -8.34 14.21 -4.45
C THR A 78 -7.32 14.36 -5.58
N ARG A 79 -6.02 14.32 -5.27
CA ARG A 79 -4.94 14.46 -6.25
C ARG A 79 -4.85 13.29 -7.22
N CYS A 80 -5.11 12.07 -6.74
CA CYS A 80 -4.82 10.84 -7.46
C CYS A 80 -6.07 10.13 -8.01
N VAL A 81 -7.20 10.83 -8.12
CA VAL A 81 -8.42 10.28 -8.72
C VAL A 81 -8.14 9.84 -10.16
N PRO A 82 -8.35 8.56 -10.51
CA PRO A 82 -8.26 8.12 -11.90
C PRO A 82 -9.31 8.87 -12.73
N LYS A 83 -8.87 9.57 -13.78
CA LYS A 83 -9.78 10.23 -14.71
C LYS A 83 -10.29 9.17 -15.68
N PHE A 84 -11.61 9.01 -15.76
CA PHE A 84 -12.28 8.13 -16.71
C PHE A 84 -13.17 8.98 -17.61
N ASP A 85 -12.79 9.14 -18.86
CA ASP A 85 -13.73 9.64 -19.86
C ASP A 85 -14.65 8.50 -20.30
N LYS A 86 -15.96 8.74 -20.15
CA LYS A 86 -17.00 7.81 -20.58
C LYS A 86 -16.88 7.63 -22.10
N GLY A 87 -16.37 6.49 -22.54
CA GLY A 87 -16.21 6.17 -23.97
C GLY A 87 -14.88 5.54 -24.36
N HIS A 88 -13.88 5.53 -23.47
CA HIS A 88 -12.62 4.82 -23.75
C HIS A 88 -12.68 3.33 -23.40
N GLY A 89 -11.91 2.52 -24.13
CA GLY A 89 -11.86 1.06 -23.97
C GLY A 89 -11.18 0.62 -22.66
N LYS A 90 -11.33 -0.68 -22.34
CA LYS A 90 -10.82 -1.32 -21.10
C LYS A 90 -9.33 -1.07 -20.84
N GLU A 91 -8.52 -0.93 -21.88
CA GLU A 91 -7.07 -0.67 -21.78
C GLU A 91 -6.77 0.71 -21.18
N VAL A 92 -7.49 1.75 -21.63
CA VAL A 92 -7.34 3.12 -21.10
C VAL A 92 -7.78 3.19 -19.64
N GLU A 93 -8.84 2.46 -19.28
CA GLU A 93 -9.31 2.35 -17.90
C GLU A 93 -8.25 1.69 -17.01
N LEU A 94 -7.64 0.59 -17.46
CA LEU A 94 -6.59 -0.11 -16.72
C LEU A 94 -5.35 0.77 -16.51
N LYS A 95 -4.90 1.46 -17.57
CA LYS A 95 -3.83 2.44 -17.51
C LYS A 95 -4.11 3.55 -16.50
N SER A 96 -5.30 4.14 -16.54
CA SER A 96 -5.71 5.20 -15.61
C SER A 96 -5.70 4.73 -14.16
N LYS A 97 -6.17 3.50 -13.90
CA LYS A 97 -6.11 2.88 -12.55
C LYS A 97 -4.68 2.69 -12.05
N CYS A 98 -3.79 2.18 -12.90
CA CYS A 98 -2.40 1.95 -12.50
C CYS A 98 -1.64 3.26 -12.24
N LYS A 99 -1.87 4.29 -13.06
CA LYS A 99 -1.35 5.65 -12.78
C LYS A 99 -1.92 6.26 -11.50
N GLY A 100 -3.22 6.08 -11.25
CA GLY A 100 -3.85 6.51 -10.00
C GLY A 100 -3.24 5.83 -8.77
N MET A 101 -2.95 4.52 -8.87
CA MET A 101 -2.27 3.78 -7.81
C MET A 101 -0.85 4.30 -7.58
N GLN A 102 -0.06 4.51 -8.64
CA GLN A 102 1.29 5.08 -8.52
C GLN A 102 1.24 6.45 -7.84
N CYS A 103 0.35 7.34 -8.31
CA CYS A 103 0.17 8.66 -7.71
C CYS A 103 -0.18 8.55 -6.22
N SER A 104 -1.12 7.67 -5.89
CA SER A 104 -1.56 7.48 -4.50
C SER A 104 -0.39 7.03 -3.63
N THR A 105 0.35 6.01 -4.05
CA THR A 105 1.52 5.49 -3.33
C THR A 105 2.58 6.56 -3.10
N VAL A 106 2.94 7.32 -4.14
CA VAL A 106 3.91 8.42 -4.04
C VAL A 106 3.39 9.55 -3.14
N CYS A 107 2.13 9.92 -3.29
CA CYS A 107 1.53 10.99 -2.49
C CYS A 107 1.54 10.65 -0.99
N TYR A 108 1.04 9.48 -0.59
CA TYR A 108 1.04 9.11 0.83
C TYR A 108 2.45 9.07 1.41
N TYR A 109 3.41 8.50 0.67
CA TYR A 109 4.81 8.49 1.11
C TYR A 109 5.35 9.90 1.36
N GLN A 110 5.19 10.80 0.39
CA GLN A 110 5.72 12.16 0.46
C GLN A 110 5.03 12.97 1.56
N GLU A 111 3.70 12.93 1.61
CA GLU A 111 2.93 13.70 2.59
C GLU A 111 3.21 13.22 4.03
N PHE A 112 3.27 11.91 4.28
CA PHE A 112 3.63 11.40 5.62
C PHE A 112 5.09 11.67 5.97
N SER A 113 6.02 11.49 5.03
CA SER A 113 7.44 11.79 5.28
C SER A 113 7.69 13.27 5.60
N ASN A 114 6.90 14.16 5.01
CA ASN A 114 6.97 15.60 5.26
C ASN A 114 6.28 16.00 6.56
N ALA A 115 5.13 15.41 6.87
CA ALA A 115 4.36 15.73 8.07
C ALA A 115 4.98 15.14 9.35
N CYS A 116 5.60 13.97 9.26
CA CYS A 116 6.14 13.24 10.40
C CYS A 116 7.67 13.03 10.25
N PRO A 117 8.50 13.85 10.92
CA PRO A 117 9.96 13.75 10.85
C PRO A 117 10.48 12.36 11.26
N GLY A 118 11.55 11.90 10.62
CA GLY A 118 12.17 10.61 10.92
C GLY A 118 11.53 9.41 10.21
N THR A 119 10.38 9.57 9.56
CA THR A 119 9.61 8.45 8.99
C THR A 119 10.03 8.04 7.57
N HIS A 120 10.90 8.82 6.91
CA HIS A 120 11.23 8.61 5.50
C HIS A 120 11.78 7.20 5.21
N ASP A 121 12.73 6.72 6.01
CA ASP A 121 13.34 5.40 5.79
C ASP A 121 12.36 4.25 6.05
N VAL A 122 11.62 4.29 7.17
CA VAL A 122 10.65 3.24 7.51
C VAL A 122 9.52 3.17 6.47
N LEU A 123 9.00 4.32 6.02
CA LEU A 123 7.97 4.37 4.99
C LEU A 123 8.50 3.88 3.63
N LEU A 124 9.77 4.16 3.29
CA LEU A 124 10.38 3.67 2.06
C LEU A 124 10.52 2.14 2.11
N ARG A 125 11.06 1.61 3.21
CA ARG A 125 11.19 0.16 3.42
C ARG A 125 9.84 -0.55 3.42
N LEU A 126 8.81 0.04 4.02
CA LEU A 126 7.44 -0.50 3.99
C LEU A 126 6.92 -0.62 2.55
N ASN A 127 7.07 0.43 1.75
CA ASN A 127 6.66 0.43 0.33
C ASN A 127 7.43 -0.63 -0.48
N MET A 128 8.76 -0.71 -0.30
CA MET A 128 9.58 -1.72 -0.99
C MET A 128 9.19 -3.14 -0.58
N ARG A 129 8.90 -3.36 0.70
CA ARG A 129 8.47 -4.66 1.20
C ARG A 129 7.11 -5.05 0.63
N GLN A 130 6.18 -4.10 0.50
CA GLN A 130 4.89 -4.33 -0.14
C GLN A 130 5.03 -4.78 -1.60
N ILE A 131 5.91 -4.12 -2.36
CA ILE A 131 6.20 -4.51 -3.75
C ILE A 131 6.78 -5.92 -3.80
N ASN A 132 7.80 -6.19 -2.97
CA ASN A 132 8.47 -7.49 -2.94
C ASN A 132 7.51 -8.64 -2.55
N ASP A 133 6.63 -8.42 -1.57
CA ASP A 133 5.65 -9.42 -1.15
C ASP A 133 4.65 -9.74 -2.27
N VAL A 134 4.22 -8.73 -3.05
CA VAL A 134 3.35 -8.97 -4.21
C VAL A 134 4.09 -9.73 -5.31
N VAL A 135 5.30 -9.32 -5.66
CA VAL A 135 6.10 -9.98 -6.72
C VAL A 135 6.43 -11.42 -6.36
N SER A 136 6.86 -11.68 -5.12
CA SER A 136 7.28 -13.01 -4.68
C SER A 136 6.11 -13.99 -4.49
N SER A 137 4.90 -13.49 -4.24
CA SER A 137 3.69 -14.32 -4.10
C SER A 137 2.94 -14.54 -5.41
N ALA A 138 3.20 -13.74 -6.43
CA ALA A 138 2.57 -13.86 -7.74
C ALA A 138 3.25 -14.92 -8.62
N LYS A 139 2.46 -15.56 -9.50
CA LYS A 139 3.01 -16.38 -10.58
C LYS A 139 3.70 -15.46 -11.60
N PRO A 140 4.93 -15.78 -12.06
CA PRO A 140 5.65 -14.92 -13.01
C PRO A 140 4.86 -14.59 -14.27
N GLU A 141 4.07 -15.53 -14.77
CA GLU A 141 3.25 -15.36 -15.99
C GLU A 141 2.14 -14.32 -15.77
N LEU A 142 1.61 -14.21 -14.54
CA LEU A 142 0.60 -13.21 -14.21
C LEU A 142 1.20 -11.80 -14.16
N ILE A 143 2.43 -11.67 -13.66
CA ILE A 143 3.15 -10.39 -13.66
C ILE A 143 3.49 -10.01 -15.10
N GLN A 144 4.06 -10.91 -15.90
CA GLN A 144 4.44 -10.65 -17.29
C GLN A 144 3.25 -10.27 -18.19
N ALA A 145 2.04 -10.78 -17.88
CA ALA A 145 0.82 -10.43 -18.60
C ALA A 145 0.20 -9.08 -18.19
N MET A 146 0.73 -8.40 -17.16
CA MET A 146 0.20 -7.10 -16.73
C MET A 146 0.51 -6.01 -17.76
N HIS A 147 -0.38 -5.03 -17.83
CA HIS A 147 -0.16 -3.85 -18.66
C HIS A 147 1.13 -3.11 -18.23
N PRO A 148 1.94 -2.54 -19.14
CA PRO A 148 3.21 -1.89 -18.81
C PRO A 148 3.13 -0.82 -17.71
N ASP A 149 2.12 0.06 -17.75
CA ASP A 149 1.90 1.05 -16.68
C ASP A 149 1.64 0.42 -15.30
N CYS A 150 1.14 -0.83 -15.25
CA CYS A 150 0.91 -1.55 -14.00
C CYS A 150 2.15 -2.33 -13.56
N LEU A 151 2.94 -2.85 -14.51
CA LEU A 151 4.24 -3.48 -14.24
C LEU A 151 5.19 -2.55 -13.48
N GLN A 152 5.18 -1.26 -13.84
CA GLN A 152 5.98 -0.24 -13.17
C GLN A 152 5.71 -0.12 -11.67
N LEU A 153 4.49 -0.42 -11.20
CA LEU A 153 4.15 -0.42 -9.77
C LEU A 153 4.91 -1.50 -8.98
N TYR A 154 5.42 -2.52 -9.67
CA TYR A 154 6.12 -3.65 -9.10
C TYR A 154 7.62 -3.65 -9.42
N ASP A 155 8.08 -2.65 -10.17
CA ASP A 155 9.50 -2.39 -10.38
C ASP A 155 10.04 -1.61 -9.16
N MET A 156 10.87 -2.27 -8.37
CA MET A 156 11.41 -1.69 -7.14
C MET A 156 12.32 -0.48 -7.40
N GLU A 157 13.09 -0.48 -8.49
CA GLU A 157 13.99 0.63 -8.81
C GLU A 157 13.18 1.84 -9.26
N TYR A 158 12.22 1.64 -10.17
CA TYR A 158 11.32 2.69 -10.63
C TYR A 158 10.51 3.29 -9.48
N MET A 159 9.88 2.46 -8.65
CA MET A 159 9.07 2.96 -7.54
C MET A 159 9.91 3.63 -6.46
N ARG A 160 11.12 3.12 -6.16
CA ARG A 160 12.05 3.80 -5.25
C ARG A 160 12.37 5.20 -5.76
N ALA A 161 12.76 5.34 -7.03
CA ALA A 161 13.07 6.64 -7.64
C ALA A 161 11.87 7.60 -7.58
N LYS A 162 10.65 7.11 -7.85
CA LYS A 162 9.43 7.94 -7.76
C LYS A 162 9.08 8.37 -6.34
N LEU A 163 9.35 7.54 -5.33
CA LEU A 163 9.09 7.87 -3.93
C LEU A 163 10.03 8.96 -3.44
N VAL A 164 11.35 8.76 -3.63
CA VAL A 164 12.38 9.67 -3.11
C VAL A 164 12.55 10.93 -3.96
N GLY A 165 11.96 10.98 -5.16
CA GLY A 165 12.08 12.11 -6.08
C GLY A 165 13.31 12.06 -7.00
N ASP A 166 13.98 10.90 -7.09
CA ASP A 166 15.16 10.68 -7.94
C ASP A 166 14.81 10.36 -9.40
N SER A 167 13.56 10.55 -9.84
CA SER A 167 13.26 10.42 -11.26
C SER A 167 13.70 11.67 -12.00
N GLU A 168 14.75 11.53 -12.82
CA GLU A 168 15.05 12.40 -13.94
C GLU A 168 13.76 12.78 -14.71
N GLU A 169 13.79 14.01 -15.24
CA GLU A 169 12.77 14.75 -15.99
C GLU A 169 11.70 13.92 -16.75
#